data_AF-A0A6J1IJ32-F1
#
_entry.id   AF-A0A6J1IJ32-F1
#
_cell.length_a   1.000
_cell.length_b   1.000
_cell.length_c   1.000
_cell.angle_alpha   90.00
_cell.angle_beta   90.00
_cell.angle_gamma   90.00
#
_symmetry.space_group_name_H-M   'P 1'
#
loop_
_entity.id
_entity.type
_entity.pdbx_description
1 polymer ?
#
loop_
_entity_poly.entity_id
_entity_poly.type
_entity_poly.pdbx_seq_one_letter_code
_entity_poly.pdbx_strand_id
1 'polypeptide(L)' 'MAAASCAVVERIPLVDFVIEVRDAMIPMSSEYEIMKNYPPSTKRIIILNKTDLADRSQTEDWTRYFEDHASLMALGEY' A
#
# COMPACT_ATOMS: atom_id res chain seq x y z
N MET A 1 -18.90 2.91 8.86
CA MET A 1 -17.59 2.39 8.40
C MET A 1 -17.56 0.86 8.29
N ALA A 2 -18.26 0.11 9.15
CA ALA A 2 -18.26 -1.37 9.12
C ALA A 2 -18.64 -1.99 7.76
N ALA A 3 -19.65 -1.47 7.06
CA ALA A 3 -20.09 -2.04 5.78
C ALA A 3 -18.99 -2.02 4.70
N ALA A 4 -18.23 -0.93 4.61
CA ALA A 4 -17.13 -0.81 3.64
C ALA A 4 -15.96 -1.74 3.99
N SER A 5 -15.59 -1.84 5.26
CA SER A 5 -14.54 -2.77 5.70
C SER A 5 -14.93 -4.23 5.49
N CYS A 6 -16.18 -4.62 5.79
CA CYS A 6 -16.67 -5.98 5.53
C CYS A 6 -16.65 -6.30 4.04
N ALA A 7 -17.13 -5.37 3.20
CA ALA A 7 -17.13 -5.51 1.76
C ALA A 7 -15.72 -5.73 1.18
N VAL A 8 -14.70 -5.05 1.71
CA VAL A 8 -13.30 -5.25 1.28
C VAL A 8 -12.80 -6.63 1.72
N VAL A 9 -13.03 -7.00 2.98
CA VAL A 9 -12.60 -8.29 3.56
C VAL A 9 -13.14 -9.48 2.77
N GLU A 10 -14.39 -9.42 2.33
CA GLU A 10 -15.04 -10.47 1.52
C GLU A 10 -14.46 -10.61 0.11
N ARG A 11 -13.86 -9.54 -0.44
CA ARG A 11 -13.31 -9.52 -1.81
C ARG A 11 -11.85 -9.94 -1.89
N ILE A 12 -11.06 -9.73 -0.83
CA ILE A 12 -9.64 -10.09 -0.78
C ILE A 12 -9.33 -11.55 -1.16
N PRO A 13 -10.07 -12.58 -0.69
CA PRO A 13 -9.76 -13.96 -1.07
C PRO A 13 -10.12 -14.30 -2.53
N LEU A 14 -10.82 -13.42 -3.24
CA LEU A 14 -11.28 -13.64 -4.62
C LEU A 14 -10.31 -13.10 -5.67
N VAL A 15 -9.22 -12.44 -5.26
CA VAL A 15 -8.28 -11.76 -6.17
C VAL A 15 -6.89 -12.39 -6.12
N ASP A 16 -6.19 -12.34 -7.25
CA ASP A 16 -4.81 -12.83 -7.37
C ASP A 16 -3.77 -11.90 -6.71
N PHE A 17 -4.07 -10.60 -6.67
CA PHE A 17 -3.21 -9.59 -6.07
C PHE A 17 -4.04 -8.41 -5.52
N VAL A 18 -3.51 -7.76 -4.50
CA VAL A 18 -4.09 -6.56 -3.89
C VAL A 18 -3.18 -5.37 -4.18
N ILE A 19 -3.76 -4.30 -4.71
CA ILE A 19 -3.08 -3.02 -4.88
C ILE A 19 -3.48 -2.11 -3.71
N GLU A 20 -2.47 -1.63 -3.01
CA GLU A 20 -2.62 -0.82 -1.81
C GLU A 20 -2.09 0.58 -2.08
N VAL A 21 -2.99 1.55 -2.16
CA VAL A 21 -2.61 2.95 -2.39
C VAL A 21 -2.38 3.63 -1.04
N ARG A 22 -1.20 4.22 -0.86
CA ARG A 22 -0.74 4.89 0.35
C ARG A 22 -0.38 6.34 0.08
N ASP A 23 -0.40 7.15 1.11
CA ASP A 23 0.04 8.53 1.01
C ASP A 23 1.56 8.60 1.18
N ALA A 24 2.26 9.20 0.21
CA ALA A 24 3.72 9.26 0.17
C ALA A 24 4.33 10.06 1.33
N MET A 25 3.60 11.00 1.93
CA MET A 25 4.10 11.79 3.07
C MET A 25 4.09 10.98 4.37
N ILE A 26 3.16 10.03 4.51
CA ILE A 26 3.00 9.20 5.70
C ILE A 26 2.71 7.72 5.32
N PRO A 27 3.63 7.02 4.63
CA PRO A 27 3.35 5.70 4.07
C PRO A 27 2.98 4.65 5.13
N MET A 28 3.69 4.68 6.27
CA MET A 28 3.46 3.76 7.39
C MET A 28 2.13 4.04 8.11
N SER A 29 1.77 5.31 8.31
CA SER A 29 0.54 5.67 9.01
C SER A 29 -0.71 5.56 8.12
N SER A 30 -0.54 5.63 6.79
CA SER A 30 -1.65 5.46 5.85
C SER A 30 -2.03 3.97 5.62
N GLU A 31 -1.23 3.04 6.16
CA GLU A 31 -1.69 1.93 7.03
C GLU A 31 -3.16 1.46 6.97
N TYR A 32 -3.59 0.58 6.07
CA TYR A 32 -4.84 -0.15 6.22
C TYR A 32 -4.64 -1.37 7.11
N GLU A 33 -4.82 -1.15 8.41
CA GLU A 33 -4.60 -2.13 9.50
C GLU A 33 -5.20 -3.52 9.25
N ILE A 34 -6.34 -3.61 8.58
CA ILE A 34 -6.99 -4.90 8.28
C ILE A 34 -6.08 -5.80 7.44
N MET A 35 -5.25 -5.23 6.56
CA MET A 35 -4.31 -5.98 5.73
C MET A 35 -3.14 -6.58 6.52
N LYS A 36 -2.84 -6.12 7.75
CA LYS A 36 -1.82 -6.75 8.61
C LYS A 36 -2.21 -8.16 9.04
N ASN A 37 -3.52 -8.43 9.11
CA ASN A 37 -4.05 -9.73 9.53
C ASN A 37 -4.15 -10.75 8.39
N TYR A 38 -3.86 -10.35 7.15
CA TYR A 38 -3.91 -11.25 6.00
C TYR A 38 -2.57 -11.97 5.80
N PRO A 39 -2.61 -13.25 5.37
CA PRO A 39 -1.41 -14.06 5.24
C PRO A 39 -0.46 -13.49 4.17
N PRO A 40 0.87 -13.71 4.32
CA PRO A 40 1.89 -13.25 3.36
C PRO A 40 1.72 -13.83 1.95
N SER A 41 0.91 -14.89 1.79
CA SER A 41 0.60 -15.49 0.50
C SER A 41 -0.21 -14.58 -0.42
N THR A 42 -0.91 -13.58 0.13
CA THR A 42 -1.63 -12.58 -0.67
C THR A 42 -0.60 -11.64 -1.30
N LYS A 43 -0.42 -11.76 -2.62
CA LYS A 43 0.47 -10.87 -3.38
C LYS A 43 -0.02 -9.44 -3.23
N ARG A 44 0.80 -8.57 -2.66
CA ARG A 44 0.48 -7.16 -2.40
C ARG A 44 1.45 -6.27 -3.16
N ILE A 45 0.90 -5.25 -3.81
CA ILE A 45 1.66 -4.16 -4.44
C ILE A 45 1.28 -2.88 -3.70
N ILE A 46 2.29 -2.18 -3.18
CA ILE A 46 2.10 -0.88 -2.53
C ILE A 46 2.35 0.22 -3.58
N ILE A 47 1.46 1.19 -3.68
CA ILE A 47 1.58 2.37 -4.53
C ILE A 47 1.61 3.60 -3.64
N LEU A 48 2.68 4.39 -3.73
CA LEU A 48 2.77 5.68 -3.06
C LEU A 48 2.13 6.76 -3.93
N ASN A 49 1.06 7.37 -3.43
CA ASN A 49 0.32 8.45 -4.07
C ASN A 49 0.70 9.82 -3.48
N LYS A 50 0.47 10.89 -4.23
CA LYS A 50 0.83 12.27 -3.88
C LYS A 50 2.33 12.47 -3.66
N THR A 51 3.15 11.81 -4.46
CA THR A 51 4.60 11.94 -4.43
C THR A 51 5.07 13.36 -4.76
N ASP A 52 4.24 14.15 -5.44
CA ASP A 52 4.45 15.58 -5.70
C ASP A 52 4.44 16.43 -4.41
N LEU A 53 3.71 16.00 -3.38
CA LEU A 53 3.62 16.68 -2.08
C LEU A 53 4.67 16.18 -1.08
N ALA A 54 5.26 15.02 -1.33
CA ALA A 54 6.26 14.42 -0.46
C ALA A 54 7.67 14.92 -0.81
N ASP A 55 8.54 15.00 0.19
CA ASP A 55 9.95 15.28 -0.06
C ASP A 55 10.57 14.14 -0.88
N ARG A 56 11.33 14.48 -1.91
CA ARG A 56 11.91 13.49 -2.83
C ARG A 56 12.90 12.55 -2.13
N SER A 57 13.72 13.07 -1.22
CA SER A 57 14.67 12.25 -0.45
C SER A 57 13.93 11.27 0.45
N GLN A 58 12.87 11.74 1.12
CA GLN A 58 12.03 10.86 1.95
C GLN A 58 11.30 9.81 1.11
N THR A 59 10.81 10.18 -0.06
CA THR A 59 10.15 9.24 -0.98
C THR A 59 11.11 8.14 -1.43
N GLU A 60 12.36 8.49 -1.77
CA GLU A 60 13.41 7.53 -2.14
C GLU A 60 13.77 6.59 -0.98
N ASP A 61 13.88 7.11 0.26
CA ASP A 61 14.10 6.31 1.46
C ASP A 61 12.94 5.33 1.71
N TRP A 62 11.69 5.78 1.54
CA TRP A 62 10.52 4.93 1.66
C TRP A 62 10.46 3.88 0.55
N THR A 63 10.76 4.25 -0.69
CA THR A 63 10.84 3.29 -1.80
C THR A 63 11.83 2.18 -1.49
N ARG A 64 13.05 2.52 -1.02
CA ARG A 64 14.04 1.51 -0.62
C ARG A 64 13.54 0.65 0.55
N TYR A 65 12.94 1.25 1.57
CA TYR A 65 12.38 0.51 2.71
C TYR A 65 11.37 -0.54 2.27
N PHE A 66 10.44 -0.16 1.39
CA PHE A 66 9.38 -1.04 0.91
C PHE A 66 9.87 -2.02 -0.17
N GLU A 67 10.90 -1.73 -0.96
CA GLU A 67 11.52 -2.72 -1.86
C GLU A 67 12.23 -3.84 -1.09
N ASP A 68 12.88 -3.50 0.02
CA ASP A 68 13.56 -4.48 0.88
C ASP A 68 12.57 -5.34 1.70
N HIS A 69 11.38 -4.80 1.99
CA HIS A 69 10.37 -5.46 2.86
C HIS A 69 9.13 -5.98 2.10
N ALA A 70 8.92 -5.57 0.85
CA ALA A 70 7.74 -5.88 0.04
C ALA A 70 8.00 -5.74 -1.48
N SER A 71 7.11 -6.31 -2.29
CA SER A 71 7.16 -6.12 -3.75
C SER A 71 6.53 -4.78 -4.13
N LEU A 72 7.35 -3.76 -4.37
CA LEU A 72 6.90 -2.40 -4.72
C LEU A 72 6.81 -2.21 -6.24
N MET A 73 5.77 -1.53 -6.72
CA MET A 73 5.70 -0.95 -8.06
C MET A 73 5.31 0.52 -7.93
N ALA A 74 6.30 1.41 -8.00
CA ALA A 74 6.06 2.85 -7.98
C ALA A 74 5.61 3.30 -9.38
N LEU A 75 4.34 3.68 -9.51
CA LEU A 75 3.84 4.40 -10.68
C LEU A 75 2.90 5.52 -10.22
N GLY A 76 3.26 6.74 -10.57
CA GLY A 76 2.48 7.94 -10.30
C GLY A 76 3.12 9.17 -10.91
N GLU A 77 3.31 9.17 -12.24
CA GLU A 77 3.46 10.43 -12.98
C GLU A 77 2.07 10.87 -13.46
N TYR A 78 1.64 12.04 -13.00
CA TYR A 78 0.68 12.92 -13.66
C TYR A 78 1.20 14.35 -13.58
#